data_AF-A0A7S4M8B3-F1
#
_entry.id   AF-A0A7S4M8B3-F1
#
_cell.length_a   1.000
_cell.length_b   1.000
_cell.length_c   1.000
_cell.angle_alpha   90.00
_cell.angle_beta   90.00
_cell.angle_gamma   90.00
#
_symmetry.space_group_name_H-M   'P 1'
#
loop_
_entity.id
_entity.type
_entity.pdbx_description
1 polymer ?
#
loop_
_entity_poly.entity_id
_entity_poly.type
_entity_poly.pdbx_seq_one_letter_code
_entity_poly.pdbx_strand_id
1 'polypeptide(L)'
;GVVSMATNGVPIFGALELDGNNAAEPEGGNVQDAQFWYGHATAINIEHYHDPWSGGGEPGEDTLIGYALDGYPLYGPIEGDADAVLDECNGREVDGQYQYHVRQKETVNNTLPYCVDNENNSPVLNWKYIVGCFKGPIEETVMETWDPKKFDAAEDLPEDCVLEYSSSLTPPASTKTAGKNNLFKPDKPEKVKKEKTGKRRNLE
;
A
#
# COMPACT_ATOMS: atom_id res chain seq x y z
N GLY A 1 6.14 5.32 7.05
CA GLY A 1 6.31 6.56 6.23
C GLY A 1 6.60 6.18 4.80
N VAL A 2 6.48 7.11 3.84
CA VAL A 2 6.64 6.82 2.40
C VAL A 2 8.03 6.25 2.12
N VAL A 3 8.08 5.19 1.30
CA VAL A 3 9.31 4.55 0.82
C VAL A 3 9.36 4.45 -0.70
N SER A 4 8.21 4.54 -1.37
CA SER A 4 8.10 4.52 -2.82
C SER A 4 6.80 5.20 -3.27
N MET A 5 6.69 5.47 -4.57
CA MET A 5 5.49 5.95 -5.23
C MET A 5 5.02 4.90 -6.23
N ALA A 6 3.77 4.45 -6.12
CA ALA A 6 3.18 3.52 -7.08
C ALA A 6 2.98 4.19 -8.44
N THR A 7 2.91 3.40 -9.52
CA THR A 7 2.65 3.90 -10.89
C THR A 7 1.31 4.61 -11.04
N ASN A 8 0.37 4.39 -10.13
CA ASN A 8 -0.92 5.10 -10.08
C ASN A 8 -0.89 6.41 -9.25
N GLY A 9 0.28 6.82 -8.75
CA GLY A 9 0.48 8.04 -7.97
C GLY A 9 0.09 7.95 -6.50
N VAL A 10 -0.27 6.76 -6.00
CA VAL A 10 -0.51 6.53 -4.57
C VAL A 10 0.82 6.23 -3.87
N PRO A 11 1.17 6.94 -2.79
CA PRO A 11 2.40 6.66 -2.06
C PRO A 11 2.34 5.28 -1.39
N ILE A 12 3.48 4.60 -1.35
CA ILE A 12 3.65 3.32 -0.67
C ILE A 12 4.51 3.60 0.57
N PHE A 13 4.03 3.17 1.73
CA PHE A 13 4.66 3.34 3.02
C PHE A 13 5.35 2.06 3.46
N GLY A 14 6.39 2.20 4.29
CA GLY A 14 6.96 1.08 5.03
C GLY A 14 5.93 0.44 5.99
N ALA A 15 6.16 -0.81 6.35
CA ALA A 15 5.17 -1.63 7.05
C ALA A 15 4.91 -1.23 8.52
N LEU A 16 5.82 -0.48 9.16
CA LEU A 16 5.67 -0.10 10.57
C LEU A 16 4.81 1.15 10.75
N GLU A 17 3.75 1.00 11.54
CA GLU A 17 2.89 2.10 11.99
C GLU A 17 3.44 2.86 13.20
N LEU A 18 2.86 4.03 13.46
CA LEU A 18 3.22 4.85 14.63
C LEU A 18 2.97 4.14 15.96
N ASP A 19 2.01 3.24 16.03
CA ASP A 19 1.69 2.44 17.21
C ASP A 19 2.50 1.13 17.29
N GLY A 20 3.42 0.92 16.36
CA GLY A 20 4.30 -0.25 16.29
C GLY A 20 3.67 -1.48 15.62
N ASN A 21 2.43 -1.38 15.13
CA ASN A 21 1.79 -2.47 14.41
C ASN A 21 2.36 -2.63 12.99
N ASN A 22 2.22 -3.85 12.46
CA ASN A 22 2.53 -4.17 11.08
C ASN A 22 1.32 -3.87 10.18
N ALA A 23 1.36 -2.79 9.41
CA ALA A 23 0.27 -2.45 8.48
C ALA A 23 0.27 -3.29 7.19
N ALA A 24 1.38 -3.96 6.84
CA ALA A 24 1.39 -4.91 5.72
C ALA A 24 0.63 -6.21 6.07
N GLU A 25 0.58 -6.55 7.36
CA GLU A 25 -0.16 -7.69 7.91
C GLU A 25 -0.94 -7.24 9.17
N PRO A 26 -2.06 -6.51 9.00
CA PRO A 26 -2.72 -5.77 10.09
C PRO A 26 -3.47 -6.63 11.10
N GLU A 27 -3.22 -7.94 11.19
CA GLU A 27 -3.90 -8.84 12.12
C GLU A 27 -3.80 -8.33 13.57
N GLY A 28 -4.95 -7.97 14.17
CA GLY A 28 -5.01 -7.44 15.53
C GLY A 28 -4.63 -5.96 15.72
N GLY A 29 -4.24 -5.24 14.66
CA GLY A 29 -3.97 -3.80 14.67
C GLY A 29 -5.21 -2.90 14.57
N ASN A 30 -5.00 -1.58 14.66
CA ASN A 30 -6.07 -0.59 14.54
C ASN A 30 -6.56 -0.36 13.10
N VAL A 31 -5.78 -0.81 12.10
CA VAL A 31 -6.00 -0.52 10.68
C VAL A 31 -6.31 -1.80 9.90
N GLN A 32 -7.45 -2.39 10.20
CA GLN A 32 -7.87 -3.69 9.65
C GLN A 32 -8.31 -3.62 8.18
N ASP A 33 -8.62 -2.43 7.66
CA ASP A 33 -9.07 -2.24 6.28
C ASP A 33 -7.93 -2.28 5.26
N ALA A 34 -6.68 -2.07 5.70
CA ALA A 34 -5.49 -2.17 4.86
C ALA A 34 -5.35 -3.53 4.16
N GLN A 35 -5.81 -4.62 4.78
CA GLN A 35 -5.78 -5.95 4.16
C GLN A 35 -6.70 -6.09 2.93
N PHE A 36 -7.73 -5.24 2.80
CA PHE A 36 -8.70 -5.31 1.70
C PHE A 36 -8.38 -4.35 0.56
N TRP A 37 -7.72 -3.23 0.88
CA TRP A 37 -7.43 -2.15 -0.07
C TRP A 37 -5.94 -1.93 -0.29
N TYR A 38 -5.10 -2.85 0.22
CA TYR A 38 -3.64 -2.80 0.18
C TYR A 38 -3.03 -1.62 0.96
N GLY A 39 -3.87 -0.86 1.67
CA GLY A 39 -3.57 0.47 2.19
C GLY A 39 -4.74 1.14 2.91
N HIS A 40 -4.51 2.35 3.38
CA HIS A 40 -5.51 3.16 4.07
C HIS A 40 -5.21 4.65 3.95
N ALA A 41 -6.14 5.48 4.43
CA ALA A 41 -5.92 6.92 4.54
C ALA A 41 -5.18 7.28 5.85
N THR A 42 -4.31 8.29 5.78
CA THR A 42 -3.82 8.98 6.97
C THR A 42 -4.94 9.81 7.62
N ALA A 43 -4.71 10.32 8.85
CA ALA A 43 -5.64 11.23 9.52
C ALA A 43 -5.92 12.55 8.76
N ILE A 44 -5.09 12.89 7.77
CA ILE A 44 -5.25 14.05 6.88
C ILE A 44 -5.77 13.66 5.48
N ASN A 45 -6.34 12.46 5.34
CA ASN A 45 -6.95 11.93 4.11
C ASN A 45 -5.98 11.72 2.94
N ILE A 46 -4.75 11.29 3.23
CA ILE A 46 -3.82 10.83 2.20
C ILE A 46 -3.89 9.31 2.13
N GLU A 47 -4.43 8.78 1.03
CA GLU A 47 -4.43 7.35 0.74
C GLU A 47 -3.00 6.86 0.51
N HIS A 48 -2.63 5.71 1.06
CA HIS A 48 -1.33 5.11 0.89
C HIS A 48 -1.37 3.59 1.07
N TYR A 49 -0.47 2.89 0.39
CA TYR A 49 -0.33 1.44 0.51
C TYR A 49 0.70 1.05 1.56
N HIS A 50 0.52 -0.12 2.17
CA HIS A 50 1.56 -0.82 2.95
C HIS A 50 1.88 -2.20 2.39
N ASP A 51 0.97 -2.72 1.55
CA ASP A 51 1.02 -4.08 1.06
C ASP A 51 1.96 -4.19 -0.16
N PRO A 52 2.78 -5.25 -0.27
CA PRO A 52 3.52 -5.59 -1.48
C PRO A 52 2.71 -5.55 -2.79
N TRP A 53 1.40 -5.77 -2.72
CA TRP A 53 0.46 -5.72 -3.85
C TRP A 53 -0.06 -4.31 -4.20
N SER A 54 0.49 -3.28 -3.54
CA SER A 54 0.31 -1.83 -3.77
C SER A 54 -0.39 -1.44 -5.08
N GLY A 55 -1.72 -1.31 -5.04
CA GLY A 55 -2.50 -0.74 -6.15
C GLY A 55 -3.23 -1.71 -7.06
N GLY A 56 -3.11 -3.02 -6.83
CA GLY A 56 -4.10 -3.99 -7.31
C GLY A 56 -3.52 -5.21 -8.03
N GLY A 57 -3.74 -6.38 -7.43
CA GLY A 57 -3.40 -7.69 -7.98
C GLY A 57 -2.13 -8.29 -7.39
N GLU A 58 -1.79 -9.49 -7.82
CA GLU A 58 -0.52 -10.16 -7.52
C GLU A 58 0.45 -9.85 -8.70
N PRO A 59 1.32 -8.83 -8.60
CA PRO A 59 2.23 -8.47 -9.68
C PRO A 59 3.24 -9.61 -9.85
N GLY A 60 3.55 -9.94 -11.10
CA GLY A 60 4.66 -10.85 -11.39
C GLY A 60 6.01 -10.15 -11.23
N GLU A 61 7.10 -10.92 -11.26
CA GLU A 61 8.49 -10.44 -11.13
C GLU A 61 8.81 -9.26 -12.07
N ASP A 62 8.28 -9.26 -13.29
CA ASP A 62 8.53 -8.21 -14.30
C ASP A 62 7.51 -7.06 -14.28
N THR A 63 6.56 -7.06 -13.33
CA THR A 63 5.52 -6.04 -13.25
C THR A 63 6.03 -4.81 -12.50
N LEU A 64 6.11 -3.67 -13.17
CA LEU A 64 6.47 -2.40 -12.55
C LEU A 64 5.35 -1.93 -11.61
N ILE A 65 5.66 -1.85 -10.32
CA ILE A 65 4.75 -1.37 -9.27
C ILE A 65 4.92 0.13 -9.07
N GLY A 66 6.15 0.64 -9.14
CA GLY A 66 6.44 2.03 -8.85
C GLY A 66 7.93 2.36 -8.87
N TYR A 67 8.28 3.43 -8.17
CA TYR A 67 9.67 3.88 -8.00
C TYR A 67 9.95 4.15 -6.52
N ALA A 68 11.09 3.66 -6.04
CA ALA A 68 11.60 3.98 -4.72
C ALA A 68 12.01 5.46 -4.63
N LEU A 69 12.11 5.99 -3.41
CA LEU A 69 12.46 7.41 -3.20
C LEU A 69 13.86 7.78 -3.71
N ASP A 70 14.75 6.82 -3.90
CA ASP A 70 16.07 7.01 -4.51
C ASP A 70 16.06 6.88 -6.05
N GLY A 71 14.87 6.77 -6.66
CA GLY A 71 14.66 6.81 -8.10
C GLY A 71 14.73 5.47 -8.82
N TYR A 72 15.10 4.37 -8.14
CA TYR A 72 15.15 3.05 -8.78
C TYR A 72 13.74 2.42 -8.93
N PRO A 73 13.50 1.66 -10.01
CA PRO A 73 12.22 1.01 -10.22
C PRO A 73 11.96 -0.09 -9.19
N LEU A 74 10.69 -0.25 -8.83
CA LEU A 74 10.16 -1.24 -7.90
C LEU A 74 9.24 -2.20 -8.65
N TYR A 75 9.58 -3.49 -8.63
CA TYR A 75 8.85 -4.56 -9.31
C TYR A 75 8.19 -5.54 -8.34
N GLY A 76 7.35 -6.43 -8.90
CA GLY A 76 6.75 -7.56 -8.19
C GLY A 76 7.77 -8.55 -7.60
N PRO A 77 7.33 -9.47 -6.72
CA PRO A 77 8.22 -10.40 -6.05
C PRO A 77 8.92 -11.36 -7.01
N ILE A 78 10.16 -11.69 -6.67
CA ILE A 78 10.93 -12.75 -7.34
C ILE A 78 10.23 -14.10 -7.16
N GLU A 79 10.18 -14.91 -8.22
CA GLU A 79 9.75 -16.30 -8.10
C GLU A 79 10.85 -17.15 -7.44
N GLY A 80 10.48 -17.94 -6.43
CA GLY A 80 11.42 -18.84 -5.74
C GLY A 80 12.13 -18.22 -4.55
N ASP A 81 13.41 -18.53 -4.36
CA ASP A 81 14.19 -18.07 -3.21
C ASP A 81 14.76 -16.66 -3.45
N ALA A 82 13.97 -15.66 -3.07
CA ALA A 82 14.34 -14.27 -3.21
C ALA A 82 15.60 -13.89 -2.40
N ASP A 83 15.89 -14.57 -1.29
CA ASP A 83 17.10 -14.30 -0.49
C ASP A 83 18.39 -14.77 -1.18
N ALA A 84 18.28 -15.65 -2.18
CA ALA A 84 19.40 -16.07 -3.00
C ALA A 84 19.77 -15.07 -4.11
N VAL A 85 18.87 -14.14 -4.43
CA VAL A 85 18.99 -13.25 -5.60
C VAL A 85 19.01 -11.77 -5.23
N LEU A 86 18.24 -11.37 -4.21
CA LEU A 86 18.14 -9.99 -3.76
C LEU A 86 19.21 -9.68 -2.72
N ASP A 87 19.71 -8.45 -2.76
CA ASP A 87 20.59 -7.91 -1.73
C ASP A 87 19.82 -7.51 -0.46
N GLU A 88 20.54 -6.95 0.51
CA GLU A 88 19.94 -6.56 1.78
C GLU A 88 18.90 -5.44 1.66
N CYS A 89 18.96 -4.62 0.60
CA CYS A 89 18.01 -3.57 0.32
C CYS A 89 16.78 -4.07 -0.44
N ASN A 90 16.69 -5.37 -0.71
CA ASN A 90 15.61 -6.01 -1.45
C ASN A 90 15.65 -5.70 -2.95
N GLY A 91 16.84 -5.51 -3.52
CA GLY A 91 17.04 -5.25 -4.94
C GLY A 91 18.12 -6.12 -5.58
N ARG A 92 18.24 -6.02 -6.91
CA ARG A 92 19.25 -6.72 -7.72
C ARG A 92 19.64 -5.88 -8.93
N GLU A 93 20.80 -6.17 -9.52
CA GLU A 93 21.15 -5.65 -10.83
C GLU A 93 20.64 -6.58 -11.94
N VAL A 94 19.96 -5.99 -12.93
CA VAL A 94 19.54 -6.65 -14.17
C VAL A 94 20.02 -5.80 -15.34
N ASP A 95 20.82 -6.40 -16.23
CA ASP A 95 21.39 -5.71 -17.41
C ASP A 95 22.09 -4.37 -17.09
N GLY A 96 22.73 -4.29 -15.92
CA GLY A 96 23.46 -3.10 -15.45
C GLY A 96 22.57 -2.00 -14.85
N GLN A 97 21.28 -2.27 -14.64
CA GLN A 97 20.36 -1.38 -13.93
C GLN A 97 19.93 -2.03 -12.62
N TYR A 98 19.98 -1.26 -11.53
CA TYR A 98 19.50 -1.72 -10.24
C TYR A 98 17.98 -1.59 -10.16
N GLN A 99 17.32 -2.58 -9.59
CA GLN A 99 15.87 -2.59 -9.40
C GLN A 99 15.50 -3.26 -8.08
N TYR A 100 14.50 -2.72 -7.40
CA TYR A 100 13.90 -3.33 -6.22
C TYR A 100 12.82 -4.33 -6.60
N HIS A 101 12.59 -5.29 -5.72
CA HIS A 101 11.47 -6.22 -5.81
C HIS A 101 10.76 -6.29 -4.46
N VAL A 102 9.44 -6.11 -4.44
CA VAL A 102 8.66 -6.35 -3.21
C VAL A 102 8.74 -7.83 -2.79
N ARG A 103 8.31 -8.17 -1.58
CA ARG A 103 8.27 -9.57 -1.10
C ARG A 103 6.86 -10.11 -1.06
N GLN A 104 6.73 -11.42 -1.26
CA GLN A 104 5.53 -12.13 -0.81
C GLN A 104 5.49 -12.04 0.72
N LYS A 105 4.34 -11.68 1.30
CA LYS A 105 4.22 -11.41 2.74
C LYS A 105 4.67 -12.59 3.59
N GLU A 106 4.34 -13.80 3.14
CA GLU A 106 4.64 -15.07 3.80
C GLU A 106 6.15 -15.38 3.84
N THR A 107 6.95 -14.70 3.01
CA THR A 107 8.42 -14.85 2.98
C THR A 107 9.14 -13.85 3.90
N VAL A 108 8.42 -12.89 4.48
CA VAL A 108 8.98 -11.88 5.37
C VAL A 108 8.91 -12.36 6.81
N ASN A 109 10.07 -12.38 7.50
CA ASN A 109 10.11 -12.72 8.92
C ASN A 109 9.74 -11.51 9.79
N ASN A 110 8.44 -11.31 9.99
CA ASN A 110 7.90 -10.21 10.79
C ASN A 110 8.03 -10.40 12.32
N THR A 111 8.64 -11.52 12.77
CA THR A 111 8.90 -11.75 14.20
C THR A 111 10.17 -11.06 14.70
N LEU A 112 11.04 -10.64 13.77
CA LEU A 112 12.23 -9.85 14.08
C LEU A 112 11.84 -8.41 14.43
N PRO A 113 12.68 -7.65 15.17
CA PRO A 113 12.51 -6.21 15.30
C PRO A 113 12.46 -5.55 13.92
N TYR A 114 11.68 -4.48 13.74
CA TYR A 114 11.54 -3.83 12.43
C TYR A 114 12.88 -3.40 11.82
N CYS A 115 13.76 -2.78 12.62
CA CYS A 115 15.12 -2.43 12.23
C CYS A 115 16.10 -3.55 12.61
N VAL A 116 17.14 -3.78 11.79
CA VAL A 116 18.20 -4.75 12.09
C VAL A 116 18.97 -4.38 13.35
N ASP A 117 19.31 -3.09 13.48
CA ASP A 117 20.08 -2.57 14.60
C ASP A 117 19.63 -1.14 14.94
N ASN A 118 18.91 -1.01 16.04
CA ASN A 118 18.44 0.28 16.56
C ASN A 118 19.56 1.10 17.20
N GLU A 119 20.68 0.48 17.58
CA GLU A 119 21.77 1.14 18.30
C GLU A 119 22.82 1.73 17.34
N ASN A 120 23.05 1.06 16.21
CA ASN A 120 24.03 1.49 15.19
C ASN A 120 23.40 2.19 13.97
N ASN A 121 22.11 2.52 14.03
CA ASN A 121 21.38 3.24 12.98
C ASN A 121 21.54 2.57 11.60
N SER A 122 21.43 1.24 11.57
CA SER A 122 21.49 0.49 10.30
C SER A 122 20.36 0.97 9.40
N PRO A 123 20.64 1.30 8.12
CA PRO A 123 19.59 1.68 7.18
C PRO A 123 18.73 0.48 6.76
N VAL A 124 19.15 -0.74 7.10
CA VAL A 124 18.52 -2.00 6.69
C VAL A 124 17.38 -2.38 7.63
N LEU A 125 16.22 -2.67 7.04
CA LEU A 125 15.03 -3.17 7.71
C LEU A 125 15.00 -4.69 7.70
N ASN A 126 14.46 -5.32 8.75
CA ASN A 126 14.14 -6.75 8.72
C ASN A 126 12.83 -7.01 7.96
N TRP A 127 11.85 -6.11 8.10
CA TRP A 127 10.53 -6.23 7.48
C TRP A 127 10.55 -5.68 6.06
N LYS A 128 11.28 -6.36 5.18
CA LYS A 128 11.56 -5.95 3.79
C LYS A 128 10.38 -6.21 2.86
N TYR A 129 9.17 -5.80 3.23
CA TYR A 129 7.99 -6.00 2.37
C TYR A 129 8.12 -5.26 1.04
N ILE A 130 8.61 -4.02 1.08
CA ILE A 130 8.75 -3.14 -0.09
C ILE A 130 10.23 -2.96 -0.42
N VAL A 131 10.94 -2.17 0.39
CA VAL A 131 12.40 -1.96 0.31
C VAL A 131 13.03 -2.28 1.67
N GLY A 132 14.26 -2.81 1.64
CA GLY A 132 15.04 -3.06 2.85
C GLY A 132 15.90 -1.87 3.26
N CYS A 133 16.42 -1.12 2.29
CA CYS A 133 17.15 0.13 2.43
C CYS A 133 17.14 0.84 1.08
N PHE A 134 17.61 2.09 1.03
CA PHE A 134 17.86 2.77 -0.23
C PHE A 134 19.31 2.54 -0.70
N LYS A 135 19.45 2.21 -1.97
CA LYS A 135 20.70 1.99 -2.70
C LYS A 135 21.30 3.32 -3.13
N GLY A 136 20.44 4.24 -3.57
CA GLY A 136 20.80 5.59 -3.97
C GLY A 136 20.65 6.61 -2.84
N PRO A 137 21.16 7.83 -3.07
CA PRO A 137 20.93 8.96 -2.18
C PRO A 137 19.45 9.33 -2.15
N ILE A 138 18.98 9.81 -0.99
CA ILE A 138 17.62 10.35 -0.80
C ILE A 138 17.64 11.79 -0.29
N GLU A 139 18.82 12.39 -0.13
CA GLU A 139 19.01 13.73 0.44
C GLU A 139 18.38 14.83 -0.42
N GLU A 140 18.27 14.56 -1.72
CA GLU A 140 17.67 15.46 -2.71
C GLU A 140 16.23 15.05 -3.07
N THR A 141 15.71 13.96 -2.48
CA THR A 141 14.35 13.51 -2.75
C THR A 141 13.35 14.42 -2.07
N VAL A 142 12.54 15.09 -2.89
CA VAL A 142 11.47 15.98 -2.42
C VAL A 142 10.12 15.33 -2.69
N MET A 143 9.31 15.24 -1.65
CA MET A 143 7.89 14.88 -1.77
C MET A 143 7.04 16.05 -1.32
N GLU A 144 6.22 16.55 -2.23
CA GLU A 144 5.30 17.63 -1.94
C GLU A 144 3.89 17.28 -2.41
N THR A 145 2.90 17.88 -1.76
CA THR A 145 1.53 17.84 -2.28
C THR A 145 1.47 18.74 -3.48
N TRP A 146 0.96 18.23 -4.60
CA TRP A 146 0.81 19.03 -5.80
C TRP A 146 -0.02 20.28 -5.52
N ASP A 147 0.56 21.45 -5.78
CA ASP A 147 -0.09 22.75 -5.71
C ASP A 147 0.02 23.43 -7.08
N PRO A 148 -1.08 23.52 -7.86
CA PRO A 148 -1.05 24.11 -9.19
C PRO A 148 -0.67 25.60 -9.21
N LYS A 149 -0.59 26.26 -8.05
CA LYS A 149 -0.10 27.64 -7.94
C LYS A 149 1.41 27.73 -7.74
N LYS A 150 2.05 26.61 -7.38
CA LYS A 150 3.49 26.51 -7.12
C LYS A 150 4.22 25.66 -8.14
N PHE A 151 3.50 24.81 -8.87
CA PHE A 151 4.05 23.92 -9.88
C PHE A 151 3.20 23.99 -11.15
N ASP A 152 3.73 24.62 -12.19
CA ASP A 152 3.19 24.56 -13.54
C ASP A 152 3.86 23.41 -14.28
N ALA A 153 3.12 22.30 -14.47
CA ALA A 153 3.68 21.13 -15.13
C ALA A 153 4.15 21.40 -16.57
N ALA A 154 3.73 22.49 -17.22
CA ALA A 154 4.24 22.87 -18.53
C ALA A 154 5.62 23.58 -18.48
N GLU A 155 5.99 24.16 -17.34
CA GLU A 155 7.23 24.93 -17.16
C GLU A 155 8.23 24.25 -16.22
N ASP A 156 7.73 23.57 -15.19
CA ASP A 156 8.53 23.04 -14.06
C ASP A 156 8.85 21.54 -14.18
N LEU A 157 8.26 20.82 -15.15
CA LEU A 157 8.65 19.43 -15.40
C LEU A 157 10.04 19.39 -16.04
N PRO A 158 10.97 18.57 -15.50
CA PRO A 158 12.25 18.30 -16.16
C PRO A 158 12.07 17.85 -17.61
N GLU A 159 13.03 18.20 -18.48
CA GLU A 159 12.96 17.90 -19.93
C GLU A 159 12.82 16.40 -20.26
N ASP A 160 13.26 15.53 -19.34
CA ASP A 160 13.19 14.08 -19.46
C ASP A 160 11.91 13.48 -18.83
N CYS A 161 11.04 14.31 -18.27
CA CYS A 161 9.76 13.91 -17.71
C CYS A 161 8.61 14.12 -18.72
N VAL A 162 7.64 13.21 -18.70
CA VAL A 162 6.41 13.30 -19.51
C VAL A 162 5.17 13.27 -18.61
N LEU A 163 4.16 14.08 -18.95
CA LEU A 163 2.86 14.03 -18.29
C LEU A 163 2.08 12.81 -18.77
N GLU A 164 2.08 11.77 -17.94
CA GLU A 164 1.19 10.63 -18.07
C GLU A 164 -0.20 11.01 -17.50
N TYR A 165 -1.09 11.47 -18.37
CA TYR A 165 -2.51 11.57 -17.99
C TYR A 165 -3.14 10.18 -18.03
N SER A 166 -3.80 9.77 -16.95
CA SER A 166 -4.71 8.62 -16.95
C SER A 166 -5.85 8.87 -17.94
N SER A 167 -5.63 8.46 -19.19
CA SER A 167 -6.54 8.68 -20.32
C SER A 167 -7.57 7.57 -20.46
N SER A 168 -8.09 7.03 -19.35
CA SER A 168 -9.17 6.03 -19.42
C SER A 168 -10.17 5.97 -18.26
N LEU A 169 -10.19 6.93 -17.33
CA LEU A 169 -11.42 7.15 -16.56
C LEU A 169 -12.37 8.02 -17.38
N THR A 170 -12.93 7.44 -18.44
CA THR A 170 -14.24 7.95 -18.91
C THR A 170 -15.20 7.58 -17.78
N PRO A 171 -15.76 8.54 -17.01
CA PRO A 171 -16.83 8.18 -16.10
C PRO A 171 -17.91 7.49 -16.96
N PRO A 172 -18.48 6.35 -16.53
CA PRO A 172 -19.57 5.73 -17.26
C PRO A 172 -20.58 6.82 -17.57
N ALA A 173 -20.89 6.98 -18.87
CA ALA A 173 -21.78 8.01 -19.35
C ALA A 173 -23.00 8.05 -18.43
N SER A 174 -23.22 9.20 -17.78
CA SER A 174 -24.43 9.45 -17.02
C SER A 174 -25.61 9.28 -17.98
N THR A 175 -26.16 8.08 -18.05
CA THR A 175 -27.47 7.86 -18.62
C THR A 175 -28.40 8.62 -17.70
N LYS A 176 -28.83 9.81 -18.16
CA LYS A 176 -30.02 10.48 -17.65
C LYS A 176 -31.23 9.57 -17.91
N THR A 177 -31.36 8.53 -17.10
CA THR A 177 -32.63 7.85 -16.96
C THR A 177 -33.39 8.69 -15.93
N ALA A 178 -34.35 9.46 -16.42
CA ALA A 178 -35.39 10.04 -15.59
C ALA A 178 -36.13 8.89 -14.90
N GLY A 179 -35.70 8.54 -13.69
CA GLY A 179 -36.18 7.39 -12.94
C GLY A 179 -36.04 7.68 -11.45
N LYS A 180 -37.10 8.27 -10.89
CA LYS A 180 -37.45 8.43 -9.47
C LYS A 180 -36.41 7.92 -8.47
N ASN A 181 -35.84 8.85 -7.70
CA ASN A 181 -35.07 8.64 -6.47
C ASN A 181 -35.66 7.51 -5.60
N ASN A 182 -34.98 6.36 -5.56
CA ASN A 182 -35.02 5.47 -4.40
C ASN A 182 -33.66 5.58 -3.72
N LEU A 183 -33.58 6.54 -2.81
CA LEU A 183 -32.57 6.62 -1.77
C LEU A 183 -32.53 5.26 -1.07
N PHE A 184 -31.34 4.67 -0.99
CA PHE A 184 -31.03 3.52 -0.15
C PHE A 184 -31.50 3.84 1.27
N LYS A 185 -32.62 3.25 1.69
CA LYS A 185 -33.06 3.28 3.08
C LYS A 185 -32.36 2.11 3.76
N PRO A 186 -31.59 2.33 4.85
CA PRO A 186 -31.06 1.21 5.61
C PRO A 186 -32.23 0.37 6.12
N ASP A 187 -32.17 -0.94 5.88
CA ASP A 187 -33.16 -1.87 6.40
C ASP A 187 -33.20 -1.78 7.93
N LYS A 188 -34.42 -1.62 8.46
CA LYS A 188 -34.65 -1.66 9.90
C LYS A 188 -34.21 -3.03 10.44
N PRO A 189 -33.52 -3.09 11.58
CA PRO A 189 -33.23 -4.38 12.21
C PRO A 189 -34.52 -5.12 12.51
N GLU A 190 -34.60 -6.35 12.03
CA GLU A 190 -35.71 -7.26 12.24
C GLU A 190 -35.86 -7.52 13.75
N LYS A 191 -37.06 -7.26 14.27
CA LYS A 191 -37.39 -7.51 15.67
C LYS A 191 -37.37 -9.02 15.91
N VAL A 192 -36.35 -9.51 16.58
CA VAL A 192 -36.34 -10.85 17.19
C VAL A 192 -37.57 -10.95 18.11
N LYS A 193 -38.54 -11.79 17.72
CA LYS A 193 -39.68 -12.14 18.56
C LYS A 193 -39.16 -12.97 19.73
N LYS A 194 -39.26 -12.43 20.95
CA LYS A 194 -39.16 -13.23 22.18
C LYS A 194 -40.30 -14.24 22.20
N GLU A 195 -40.00 -15.52 21.98
CA GLU A 195 -40.92 -16.59 22.32
C GLU A 195 -41.05 -16.69 23.84
N LYS A 196 -42.29 -16.57 24.32
CA LYS A 196 -42.68 -16.88 25.69
C LYS A 196 -42.79 -18.39 25.83
N THR A 197 -41.77 -19.07 26.31
CA THR A 197 -41.93 -20.42 26.88
C THR A 197 -42.19 -20.30 28.37
N GLY A 198 -43.47 -20.33 28.72
CA GLY A 198 -43.93 -20.51 30.09
C GLY A 198 -44.80 -21.76 30.18
N LYS A 199 -44.24 -22.87 30.68
CA LYS A 199 -45.03 -23.80 31.52
C LYS A 199 -44.13 -24.66 32.40
N ARG A 200 -44.25 -24.39 33.70
CA ARG A 200 -43.85 -25.27 34.81
C ARG A 200 -44.43 -26.66 34.62
N ARG A 201 -43.65 -27.69 34.97
CA ARG A 201 -44.15 -28.88 35.65
C ARG A 201 -43.05 -29.35 36.63
N ASN A 202 -43.41 -29.33 37.91
CA ASN A 202 -42.76 -30.11 38.96
C ASN A 202 -42.88 -31.59 38.61
N LEU A 203 -41.91 -32.39 39.03
CA LEU A 203 -42.09 -33.72 39.60
C LEU A 203 -40.80 -34.07 40.37
N GLU A 204 -41.04 -34.44 41.63
CA GLU A 204 -40.26 -35.15 42.66
C GLU A 204 -38.77 -35.43 42.44
#